data_AF-A0A958KEM1-F1
#
_entry.id   AF-A0A958KEM1-F1
#
_cell.length_a   1.000
_cell.length_b   1.000
_cell.length_c   1.000
_cell.angle_alpha   90.00
_cell.angle_beta   90.00
_cell.angle_gamma   90.00
#
_symmetry.space_group_name_H-M   'P 1'
#
loop_
_entity.id
_entity.type
_entity.pdbx_description
1 polymer ?
#
loop_
_entity_poly.entity_id
_entity_poly.type
_entity_poly.pdbx_seq_one_letter_code
_entity_poly.pdbx_strand_id
1 'polypeptide(L)' 'VNFLVLDEPTNHLDIQSREVLLDAVKKFPGTVMVVSHDRHFLRQITNRVFHLDHHELHVYDGTWDEYQERVSGLPLS' A
#
# COMPACT_ATOMS: atom_id res chain seq x y z
N VAL A 1 15.92 5.04 -12.78
CA VAL A 1 14.44 5.08 -12.66
C VAL A 1 14.11 5.63 -11.29
N ASN A 2 13.25 6.64 -11.18
CA ASN A 2 12.98 7.35 -9.92
C ASN A 2 11.58 7.08 -9.34
N PHE A 3 10.71 6.45 -10.14
CA PHE A 3 9.30 6.19 -9.80
C PHE A 3 8.88 4.84 -10.38
N LEU A 4 8.24 4.00 -9.57
CA LEU A 4 7.71 2.70 -9.96
C LEU A 4 6.20 2.67 -9.73
N VAL A 5 5.44 2.12 -10.69
CA VAL A 5 4.00 1.89 -10.56
C VAL A 5 3.75 0.40 -10.66
N LEU A 6 3.04 -0.15 -9.68
CA LEU A 6 2.71 -1.56 -9.60
C LEU A 6 1.19 -1.70 -9.49
N ASP A 7 0.60 -2.46 -10.41
CA ASP A 7 -0.83 -2.77 -10.42
C ASP A 7 -1.03 -4.26 -10.15
N GLU A 8 -1.72 -4.57 -9.05
CA GLU A 8 -1.91 -5.91 -8.49
C GLU A 8 -0.64 -6.79 -8.48
N PRO A 9 0.49 -6.31 -7.90
CA PRO A 9 1.78 -6.97 -8.05
C PRO A 9 1.90 -8.28 -7.26
N THR A 10 0.97 -8.55 -6.33
CA THR A 10 0.92 -9.79 -5.56
C THR A 10 0.12 -10.89 -6.25
N ASN A 11 -0.53 -10.59 -7.38
CA ASN A 11 -1.38 -11.55 -8.06
C ASN A 11 -0.54 -12.72 -8.62
N HIS A 12 -1.07 -13.93 -8.52
CA HIS A 12 -0.41 -15.18 -8.92
C HIS A 12 0.95 -15.47 -8.24
N LEU A 13 1.32 -14.72 -7.19
CA LEU A 13 2.54 -14.98 -6.41
C LEU A 13 2.28 -15.93 -5.24
N ASP A 14 3.20 -16.86 -5.02
CA ASP A 14 3.26 -17.62 -3.78
C ASP A 14 3.79 -16.75 -2.62
N ILE A 15 3.75 -17.30 -1.39
CA ILE A 15 4.13 -16.59 -0.18
C ILE A 15 5.59 -16.13 -0.24
N GLN A 16 6.51 -16.97 -0.72
CA GLN A 16 7.94 -16.62 -0.78
C GLN A 16 8.20 -15.49 -1.77
N SER A 17 7.58 -15.55 -2.94
CA SER A 17 7.70 -14.52 -3.98
C SER A 17 7.17 -13.17 -3.52
N ARG A 18 6.09 -13.18 -2.73
CA ARG A 18 5.54 -11.95 -2.12
C ARG A 18 6.51 -11.31 -1.14
N GLU A 19 7.16 -12.09 -0.28
CA GLU A 19 8.16 -11.56 0.65
C GLU A 19 9.36 -10.96 -0.10
N VAL A 20 9.83 -11.60 -1.15
CA VAL A 20 10.92 -11.07 -2.00
C VAL A 20 10.52 -9.74 -2.65
N LEU A 21 9.30 -9.65 -3.19
CA LEU A 21 8.77 -8.42 -3.77
C LEU A 21 8.68 -7.31 -2.71
N LEU A 22 8.15 -7.61 -1.54
CA LEU A 22 8.00 -6.67 -0.44
C LEU A 22 9.36 -6.09 -0.01
N ASP A 23 10.35 -6.96 0.13
CA ASP A 23 11.74 -6.59 0.44
C ASP A 23 12.36 -5.72 -0.65
N ALA A 24 12.13 -6.04 -1.92
CA ALA A 24 12.62 -5.27 -3.04
C ALA A 24 12.00 -3.87 -3.08
N VAL A 25 10.69 -3.75 -2.85
CA VAL A 25 9.96 -2.48 -2.80
C VAL A 25 10.44 -1.62 -1.63
N LYS A 26 10.62 -2.21 -0.44
CA LYS A 26 11.14 -1.49 0.75
C LYS A 26 12.57 -0.94 0.54
N LYS A 27 13.40 -1.63 -0.25
CA LYS A 27 14.79 -1.24 -0.55
C LYS A 27 14.90 -0.32 -1.76
N PHE A 28 13.81 -0.09 -2.51
CA PHE A 28 13.84 0.78 -3.67
C PHE A 28 14.03 2.24 -3.23
N PRO A 29 15.08 2.94 -3.72
CA PRO A 29 15.39 4.29 -3.25
C PRO A 29 14.48 5.37 -3.82
N GLY A 30 13.66 5.04 -4.82
CA GLY A 30 12.70 5.97 -5.43
C GLY A 30 11.32 5.87 -4.79
N THR A 31 10.34 6.53 -5.42
CA THR A 31 8.94 6.44 -4.99
C THR A 31 8.26 5.24 -5.66
N VAL A 32 7.44 4.53 -4.90
CA VAL A 32 6.61 3.44 -5.41
C VAL A 32 5.14 3.79 -5.21
N MET A 33 4.35 3.68 -6.27
CA MET A 33 2.90 3.73 -6.21
C MET A 33 2.37 2.31 -6.47
N VAL A 34 1.59 1.79 -5.53
CA VAL A 34 1.02 0.44 -5.61
C VAL A 34 -0.49 0.52 -5.58
N VAL A 35 -1.13 -0.22 -6.48
CA VAL A 35 -2.53 -0.59 -6.44
C VAL A 35 -2.61 -2.07 -6.10
N SER A 36 -3.29 -2.43 -5.01
CA SER A 36 -3.46 -3.83 -4.62
C SER A 36 -4.66 -4.00 -3.70
N HIS A 37 -5.30 -5.17 -3.78
CA HIS A 37 -6.28 -5.60 -2.79
C HIS A 37 -5.67 -6.30 -1.56
N ASP A 38 -4.35 -6.52 -1.52
CA ASP A 38 -3.67 -7.19 -0.42
C ASP A 38 -3.33 -6.23 0.73
N ARG A 39 -4.16 -6.26 1.79
CA ARG A 39 -4.01 -5.39 2.95
C ARG A 39 -2.71 -5.63 3.73
N HIS A 40 -2.21 -6.86 3.80
CA HIS A 40 -0.96 -7.14 4.49
C HIS A 40 0.22 -6.50 3.74
N PHE A 41 0.23 -6.63 2.42
CA PHE A 41 1.23 -6.00 1.57
C PHE A 41 1.19 -4.48 1.70
N LEU A 42 0.02 -3.86 1.54
CA LEU A 42 -0.14 -2.40 1.65
C LEU A 42 0.29 -1.89 3.03
N ARG A 43 -0.11 -2.56 4.11
CA ARG A 43 0.25 -2.18 5.49
C ARG A 43 1.76 -2.13 5.72
N GLN A 44 2.51 -2.98 5.02
CA GLN A 44 3.96 -3.11 5.20
C GLN A 44 4.78 -2.06 4.46
N ILE A 45 4.25 -1.45 3.39
CA ILE A 45 5.04 -0.59 2.49
C ILE A 45 4.48 0.83 2.32
N THR A 46 3.23 1.08 2.71
CA THR A 46 2.56 2.36 2.45
C THR A 46 2.80 3.36 3.58
N ASN A 47 3.09 4.60 3.19
CA ASN A 47 3.21 5.77 4.06
C ASN A 47 2.31 6.94 3.63
N ARG A 48 1.50 6.72 2.59
CA ARG A 48 0.44 7.59 2.09
C ARG A 48 -0.61 6.72 1.41
N VAL A 49 -1.89 7.00 1.63
CA VAL A 49 -3.01 6.27 1.04
C VAL A 49 -3.84 7.19 0.16
N PHE A 50 -4.11 6.72 -1.06
CA PHE A 50 -5.05 7.33 -2.00
C PHE A 50 -6.33 6.50 -1.98
N HIS A 51 -7.40 7.05 -1.42
CA HIS A 51 -8.69 6.40 -1.31
C HIS A 51 -9.64 7.00 -2.34
N LEU A 52 -10.01 6.21 -3.34
CA LEU A 52 -11.01 6.58 -4.34
C LEU A 52 -12.38 6.05 -3.90
N ASP A 53 -13.30 6.94 -3.58
CA ASP A 53 -14.66 6.60 -3.18
C ASP A 53 -15.66 7.56 -3.82
N HIS A 54 -16.81 7.07 -4.30
CA HIS A 54 -17.83 7.88 -4.99
C HIS A 54 -17.31 8.81 -6.12
N HIS A 55 -16.28 8.40 -6.85
CA HIS A 55 -15.55 9.22 -7.86
C HIS A 55 -14.74 10.41 -7.29
N GLU A 56 -14.59 10.49 -5.98
CA GLU A 56 -13.73 11.44 -5.28
C GLU A 56 -12.45 10.77 -4.79
N LEU A 57 -11.32 11.46 -4.95
CA LEU A 57 -10.02 10.99 -4.49
C LEU A 57 -9.64 11.70 -3.20
N HIS A 58 -9.62 10.95 -2.10
CA HIS A 58 -9.16 11.43 -0.80
C HIS A 58 -7.72 10.96 -0.56
N VAL A 59 -6.86 11.87 -0.15
CA VAL A 59 -5.45 11.57 0.12
C VAL A 59 -5.20 11.66 1.62
N TYR A 60 -4.64 10.59 2.17
CA TYR A 60 -4.28 10.49 3.59
C TYR A 60 -2.78 10.30 3.71
N ASP A 61 -2.11 11.27 4.34
CA ASP A 61 -0.74 11.07 4.80
C ASP A 61 -0.72 10.15 6.03
N GLY A 62 0.18 9.19 6.02
CA GLY A 62 0.30 8.18 7.06
C GLY A 62 0.27 6.74 6.52
N THR A 63 0.60 5.82 7.40
CA THR A 63 0.53 4.37 7.17
C THR A 63 -0.89 3.91 6.90
N TRP A 64 -1.02 2.69 6.38
CA TRP A 64 -2.31 2.02 6.23
C TRP A 64 -3.14 1.98 7.52
N ASP A 65 -2.50 1.75 8.67
CA ASP A 65 -3.20 1.63 9.96
C ASP A 65 -3.79 2.98 10.39
N GLU A 66 -3.01 4.07 10.26
CA GLU A 66 -3.48 5.44 10.53
C GLU A 66 -4.63 5.84 9.59
N TYR A 67 -4.56 5.41 8.32
CA TYR A 67 -5.67 5.58 7.38
C TYR A 67 -6.94 4.83 7.85
N GLN A 68 -6.80 3.57 8.28
CA GLN A 68 -7.94 2.76 8.73
C GLN A 68 -8.60 3.36 9.97
N GLU A 69 -7.83 3.88 10.93
CA GLU A 69 -8.36 4.58 12.10
C GLU A 69 -9.21 5.80 11.68
N ARG A 70 -8.69 6.63 10.76
CA ARG A 70 -9.39 7.82 10.26
C ARG A 70 -10.70 7.50 9.54
N VAL A 71 -10.73 6.42 8.77
CA VAL A 71 -11.92 6.05 7.97
C VAL A 71 -12.94 5.24 8.78
N SER A 72 -12.51 4.38 9.70
CA SER A 72 -13.43 3.58 10.53
C SER A 72 -14.03 4.36 11.69
N GLY A 73 -13.42 5.47 12.10
CA GLY A 73 -13.83 6.24 13.28
C GLY A 73 -13.61 5.50 14.61
N LEU A 74 -12.89 4.38 14.59
CA LEU A 74 -12.58 3.54 15.75
C LEU A 74 -11.06 3.36 15.89
N PRO A 75 -10.45 3.63 17.06
CA PRO A 75 -9.03 3.35 17.28
C PRO A 75 -8.78 1.84 17.29
N LEU A 76 -7.69 1.40 16.65
CA LEU A 76 -7.22 0.02 16.69
C LEU A 76 -6.61 -0.26 18.08
N SER A 77 -7.22 -1.18 18.83
CA SER A 77 -6.83 -1.61 20.18
C SER A 77 -5.54 -2.42 20.20
#